data_AF-A0A8G0KY64-F1
#
_entry.id   AF-A0A8G0KY64-F1
#
_cell.length_a   1.000
_cell.length_b   1.000
_cell.length_c   1.000
_cell.angle_alpha   90.00
_cell.angle_beta   90.00
_cell.angle_gamma   90.00
#
_symmetry.space_group_name_H-M   'P 1'
#
loop_
_entity.id
_entity.type
_entity.pdbx_description
1 polymer ?
#
loop_
_entity_poly.entity_id
_entity_poly.type
_entity_poly.pdbx_seq_one_letter_code
_entity_poly.pdbx_strand_id
1 'polypeptide(L)'
;MWKEYEIQIFDFLKEIYPECEIDYDDSIYGIYSKVERQIDFAIRGDLAGNRVLGIVDCKYYKKNIDVKVVESFIGMMEDVKANFGFMVTNKGYSPAAKNRVKNSNLRLDVLKLNEMKQVELTIDYFFNQKIYGLQLSKSEFFKRNKHNSGYFDEVKSNYVKREIYFKEGFVRSEYYAFKKILEYSVRIFRDFEQLEKVKLYVPLAQNNCSDESFVGSCIYKCEISRFEIESFCKLK
;
A
#
# COMPACT_ATOMS: atom_id res chain seq x y z
N MET A 1 -22.54 1.75 -20.65
CA MET A 1 -21.12 2.12 -20.45
C MET A 1 -20.82 2.68 -19.06
N TRP A 2 -21.45 3.76 -18.58
CA TRP A 2 -21.17 4.30 -17.23
C TRP A 2 -21.78 3.47 -16.09
N LYS A 3 -23.10 3.24 -16.13
CA LYS A 3 -23.79 2.43 -15.11
C LYS A 3 -23.28 0.99 -15.03
N GLU A 4 -22.95 0.41 -16.18
CA GLU A 4 -22.33 -0.93 -16.25
C GLU A 4 -20.97 -0.96 -15.55
N TYR A 5 -20.20 0.13 -15.62
CA TYR A 5 -18.91 0.27 -14.95
C TYR A 5 -19.08 0.37 -13.42
N GLU A 6 -20.08 1.13 -12.97
CA GLU A 6 -20.44 1.20 -11.55
C GLU A 6 -20.90 -0.16 -11.00
N ILE A 7 -21.79 -0.87 -11.72
CA ILE A 7 -22.28 -2.20 -11.32
C ILE A 7 -21.12 -3.20 -11.20
N GLN A 8 -20.15 -3.19 -12.13
CA GLN A 8 -18.98 -4.06 -12.04
C GLN A 8 -18.14 -3.80 -10.79
N ILE A 9 -17.98 -2.53 -10.40
CA ILE A 9 -17.27 -2.17 -9.17
C ILE A 9 -18.06 -2.64 -7.93
N PHE A 10 -19.37 -2.46 -7.95
CA PHE A 10 -20.25 -2.87 -6.85
C PHE A 10 -20.19 -4.37 -6.58
N ASP A 11 -20.42 -5.19 -7.62
CA ASP A 11 -20.43 -6.64 -7.51
C ASP A 11 -19.09 -7.16 -6.97
N PHE A 12 -18.00 -6.56 -7.45
CA PHE A 12 -16.66 -6.88 -6.99
C PHE A 12 -16.41 -6.50 -5.52
N LEU A 13 -16.83 -5.30 -5.09
CA LEU A 13 -16.67 -4.89 -3.70
C LEU A 13 -17.43 -5.82 -2.75
N LYS A 14 -18.63 -6.28 -3.15
CA LYS A 14 -19.40 -7.28 -2.40
C LYS A 14 -18.71 -8.63 -2.31
N GLU A 15 -18.02 -9.06 -3.37
CA GLU A 15 -17.27 -10.31 -3.36
C GLU A 15 -16.06 -10.27 -2.43
N ILE A 16 -15.32 -9.15 -2.40
CA ILE A 16 -14.11 -9.01 -1.58
C ILE A 16 -14.41 -8.76 -0.10
N TYR A 17 -15.46 -7.99 0.18
CA TYR A 17 -15.84 -7.57 1.53
C TYR A 17 -17.25 -8.06 1.88
N PRO A 18 -17.49 -9.38 1.90
CA PRO A 18 -18.81 -9.95 2.17
C PRO A 18 -19.34 -9.61 3.57
N GLU A 19 -18.46 -9.24 4.50
CA GLU A 19 -18.80 -8.79 5.85
C GLU A 19 -19.30 -7.35 5.94
N CYS A 20 -19.13 -6.54 4.87
CA CYS A 20 -19.55 -5.15 4.84
C CYS A 20 -20.95 -5.00 4.21
N GLU A 21 -21.73 -4.06 4.75
CA GLU A 21 -22.97 -3.56 4.15
C GLU A 21 -22.58 -2.60 3.02
N ILE A 22 -22.82 -2.98 1.76
CA ILE A 22 -22.46 -2.16 0.59
C ILE A 22 -23.74 -1.83 -0.19
N ASP A 23 -24.04 -0.53 -0.22
CA ASP A 23 -25.23 0.05 -0.87
C ASP A 23 -24.81 0.83 -2.12
N TYR A 24 -25.54 0.62 -3.22
CA TYR A 24 -25.36 1.35 -4.48
C TYR A 24 -26.37 2.49 -4.58
N ASP A 25 -25.96 3.63 -5.14
CA ASP A 25 -26.79 4.82 -5.38
C ASP A 25 -27.44 5.35 -4.08
N ASP A 26 -26.64 5.44 -3.02
CA ASP A 26 -27.10 5.78 -1.67
C ASP A 26 -27.19 7.31 -1.46
N SER A 27 -28.01 7.71 -0.50
CA SER A 27 -28.19 9.10 -0.09
C SER A 27 -27.95 9.25 1.40
N ILE A 28 -27.00 10.11 1.76
CA ILE A 28 -26.65 10.38 3.16
C ILE A 28 -26.84 11.86 3.48
N TYR A 29 -27.59 12.14 4.55
CA TYR A 29 -27.87 13.49 4.98
C TYR A 29 -26.59 14.20 5.44
N GLY A 30 -26.27 15.31 4.76
CA GLY A 30 -25.12 16.16 5.09
C GLY A 30 -25.33 16.96 6.37
N ILE A 31 -24.44 16.80 7.35
CA ILE A 31 -24.57 17.44 8.65
C ILE A 31 -24.34 18.95 8.60
N TYR A 32 -23.55 19.43 7.64
CA TYR A 32 -23.23 20.86 7.47
C TYR A 32 -24.11 21.47 6.37
N SER A 33 -24.24 20.79 5.23
CA SER A 33 -25.03 21.29 4.10
C SER A 33 -26.54 21.20 4.32
N LYS A 34 -26.99 20.34 5.25
CA LYS A 34 -28.40 20.11 5.59
C LYS A 34 -29.25 19.60 4.42
N VAL A 35 -28.62 18.94 3.46
CA VAL A 35 -29.27 18.32 2.30
C VAL A 35 -28.78 16.88 2.11
N GLU A 36 -29.56 16.08 1.39
CA GLU A 36 -29.13 14.73 1.00
C GLU A 36 -27.97 14.79 0.00
N ARG A 37 -26.93 13.99 0.26
CA ARG A 37 -25.74 13.86 -0.59
C ARG A 37 -25.82 12.54 -1.33
N GLN A 38 -25.91 12.62 -2.65
CA GLN A 38 -25.86 11.42 -3.50
C GLN A 38 -24.44 10.86 -3.55
N ILE A 39 -24.33 9.55 -3.35
CA ILE A 39 -23.08 8.81 -3.29
C ILE A 39 -23.24 7.56 -4.15
N ASP A 40 -22.26 7.29 -5.01
CA ASP A 40 -22.34 6.13 -5.91
C ASP A 40 -22.33 4.81 -5.12
N PHE A 41 -21.46 4.71 -4.10
CA PHE A 41 -21.48 3.58 -3.17
C PHE A 41 -21.19 4.00 -1.73
N ALA A 42 -21.98 3.46 -0.80
CA ALA A 42 -21.70 3.54 0.63
C ALA A 42 -21.26 2.16 1.15
N ILE A 43 -20.18 2.14 1.93
CA ILE A 43 -19.63 0.94 2.56
C ILE A 43 -19.76 1.14 4.07
N ARG A 44 -20.54 0.30 4.73
CA ARG A 44 -20.76 0.32 6.17
C ARG A 44 -20.25 -0.98 6.78
N GLY A 45 -19.61 -0.87 7.94
CA GLY A 45 -19.16 -2.03 8.69
C GLY A 45 -18.94 -1.71 10.16
N ASP A 46 -18.75 -2.74 10.97
CA ASP A 46 -18.45 -2.60 12.38
C ASP A 46 -16.99 -2.97 12.65
N LEU A 47 -16.25 -2.04 13.24
CA LEU A 47 -14.87 -2.25 13.67
C LEU A 47 -14.75 -2.00 15.17
N ALA A 48 -14.51 -3.06 15.93
CA ALA A 48 -14.38 -3.02 17.39
C ALA A 48 -15.56 -2.30 18.09
N GLY A 49 -16.79 -2.57 17.63
CA GLY A 49 -18.01 -1.96 18.17
C GLY A 49 -18.30 -0.54 17.70
N ASN A 50 -17.51 0.01 16.77
CA ASN A 50 -17.76 1.31 16.14
C ASN A 50 -18.23 1.11 14.70
N ARG A 51 -19.33 1.77 14.34
CA ARG A 51 -19.78 1.90 12.96
C ARG A 51 -18.75 2.71 12.16
N VAL A 52 -18.30 2.15 11.05
CA VAL A 52 -17.41 2.79 10.08
C VAL A 52 -18.18 3.02 8.78
N LEU A 53 -18.04 4.22 8.23
CA LEU A 53 -18.59 4.62 6.93
C LEU A 53 -17.46 4.94 5.95
N GLY A 54 -17.43 4.21 4.84
CA GLY A 54 -16.69 4.54 3.64
C GLY A 54 -17.63 5.04 2.55
N ILE A 55 -17.22 6.04 1.77
CA ILE A 55 -17.97 6.47 0.58
C ILE A 55 -17.10 6.36 -0.67
N VAL A 56 -17.72 6.01 -1.80
CA VAL A 56 -17.03 5.86 -3.07
C VAL A 56 -17.69 6.75 -4.11
N ASP A 57 -16.87 7.48 -4.86
CA ASP A 57 -17.29 8.35 -5.97
C ASP A 57 -16.54 7.95 -7.23
N CYS A 58 -17.26 7.43 -8.20
CA CYS A 58 -16.75 7.07 -9.49
C CYS A 58 -16.84 8.28 -10.42
N LYS A 59 -15.80 8.49 -11.23
CA LYS A 59 -15.72 9.58 -12.22
C LYS A 59 -15.21 9.08 -13.57
N TYR A 60 -16.07 9.06 -14.57
CA TYR A 60 -15.69 8.75 -15.95
C TYR A 60 -15.47 10.00 -16.78
N TYR A 61 -14.21 10.46 -16.84
CA TYR A 61 -13.84 11.67 -17.54
C TYR A 61 -13.00 11.38 -18.78
N LYS A 62 -12.92 12.37 -19.67
CA LYS A 62 -12.00 12.33 -20.82
C LYS A 62 -10.59 12.81 -20.46
N LYS A 63 -10.47 13.57 -19.37
CA LYS A 63 -9.23 14.19 -18.85
C LYS A 63 -8.98 13.76 -17.41
N ASN A 64 -7.75 13.98 -16.95
CA ASN A 64 -7.39 13.75 -15.55
C ASN A 64 -8.23 14.62 -14.61
N ILE A 65 -8.55 14.06 -13.45
CA ILE A 65 -9.22 14.75 -12.36
C ILE A 65 -8.28 15.79 -11.76
N ASP A 66 -8.78 17.01 -11.61
CA ASP A 66 -8.06 18.12 -11.00
C ASP A 66 -8.32 18.21 -9.49
N VAL A 67 -7.63 19.15 -8.84
CA VAL A 67 -7.74 19.33 -7.38
C VAL A 67 -9.13 19.79 -6.95
N LYS A 68 -9.91 20.46 -7.80
CA LYS A 68 -11.23 20.99 -7.41
C LYS A 68 -12.24 19.87 -7.19
N VAL A 69 -12.21 18.87 -8.07
CA VAL A 69 -13.05 17.67 -7.92
C VAL A 69 -12.68 16.90 -6.66
N VAL A 70 -11.38 16.78 -6.38
CA VAL A 70 -10.88 16.15 -5.15
C VAL A 70 -11.35 16.92 -3.89
N GLU A 71 -11.19 18.24 -3.86
CA GLU A 71 -11.68 19.06 -2.73
C GLU A 71 -13.19 18.92 -2.54
N SER A 72 -13.95 18.91 -3.63
CA SER A 72 -15.41 18.75 -3.56
C SER A 72 -15.81 17.42 -2.91
N PHE A 73 -15.05 16.35 -3.15
CA PHE A 73 -15.33 15.06 -2.54
C PHE A 73 -14.83 14.97 -1.10
N ILE A 74 -13.69 15.58 -0.76
CA ILE A 74 -13.25 15.70 0.64
C ILE A 74 -14.32 16.46 1.46
N GLY A 75 -14.83 17.57 0.93
CA GLY A 75 -15.91 18.31 1.59
C GLY A 75 -17.19 17.48 1.74
N MET A 76 -17.52 16.63 0.75
CA MET A 76 -18.63 15.67 0.87
C MET A 76 -18.38 14.64 1.99
N MET A 77 -17.18 14.07 2.05
CA MET A 77 -16.80 13.12 3.10
C MET A 77 -16.96 13.72 4.50
N GLU A 78 -16.50 14.96 4.69
CA GLU A 78 -16.65 15.69 5.94
C GLU A 78 -18.13 15.94 6.28
N ASP A 79 -18.93 16.33 5.28
CA ASP A 79 -20.35 16.62 5.42
C ASP A 79 -21.18 15.38 5.80
N VAL A 80 -20.82 14.19 5.31
CA VAL A 80 -21.50 12.93 5.68
C VAL A 80 -20.82 12.16 6.80
N LYS A 81 -19.75 12.70 7.40
CA LYS A 81 -18.87 12.04 8.38
C LYS A 81 -18.32 10.69 7.93
N ALA A 82 -17.94 10.55 6.66
CA ALA A 82 -17.24 9.36 6.19
C ALA A 82 -15.86 9.24 6.84
N ASN A 83 -15.52 8.05 7.33
CA ASN A 83 -14.22 7.74 7.92
C ASN A 83 -13.11 7.69 6.86
N PHE A 84 -13.44 7.18 5.67
CA PHE A 84 -12.56 7.12 4.51
C PHE A 84 -13.36 7.25 3.22
N GLY A 85 -12.68 7.54 2.12
CA GLY A 85 -13.31 7.61 0.81
C GLY A 85 -12.43 7.08 -0.29
N PHE A 86 -13.07 6.61 -1.37
CA PHE A 86 -12.40 6.24 -2.60
C PHE A 86 -12.96 7.07 -3.74
N MET A 87 -12.10 7.79 -4.45
CA MET A 87 -12.47 8.36 -5.73
C MET A 87 -11.87 7.48 -6.81
N VAL A 88 -12.68 7.06 -7.79
CA VAL A 88 -12.27 6.11 -8.82
C VAL A 88 -12.44 6.74 -10.19
N THR A 89 -11.49 6.57 -11.11
CA THR A 89 -11.61 7.11 -12.47
C THR A 89 -11.03 6.21 -13.55
N ASN A 90 -11.46 6.41 -14.79
CA ASN A 90 -10.95 5.70 -15.98
C ASN A 90 -9.70 6.35 -16.59
N LYS A 91 -9.27 7.54 -16.12
CA LYS A 91 -8.15 8.29 -16.73
C LYS A 91 -6.96 8.49 -15.81
N GLY A 92 -7.13 9.22 -14.71
CA GLY A 92 -6.04 9.60 -13.84
C GLY A 92 -6.27 10.90 -13.10
N TYR A 93 -5.24 11.33 -12.37
CA TYR A 93 -5.28 12.50 -11.49
C TYR A 93 -4.11 13.44 -11.80
N SER A 94 -4.37 14.73 -11.71
CA SER A 94 -3.32 15.76 -11.78
C SER A 94 -2.32 15.62 -10.62
N PRO A 95 -1.06 16.10 -10.77
CA PRO A 95 -0.10 16.10 -9.66
C PRO A 95 -0.60 16.86 -8.42
N ALA A 96 -1.32 17.97 -8.62
CA ALA A 96 -1.92 18.73 -7.53
C ALA A 96 -2.98 17.91 -6.77
N ALA A 97 -3.87 17.22 -7.48
CA ALA A 97 -4.85 16.31 -6.88
C ALA A 97 -4.18 15.19 -6.07
N LYS A 98 -3.14 14.55 -6.63
CA LYS A 98 -2.38 13.49 -5.93
C LYS A 98 -1.67 14.01 -4.68
N ASN A 99 -1.13 15.22 -4.71
CA ASN A 99 -0.49 15.81 -3.54
C ASN A 99 -1.51 16.18 -2.46
N ARG A 100 -2.70 16.64 -2.86
CA ARG A 100 -3.73 17.09 -1.91
C ARG A 100 -4.27 15.98 -1.02
N VAL A 101 -4.41 14.76 -1.56
CA VAL A 101 -4.95 13.61 -0.80
C VAL A 101 -3.98 13.01 0.22
N LYS A 102 -2.67 13.34 0.16
CA LYS A 102 -1.67 12.82 1.10
C LYS A 102 -2.00 13.13 2.57
N ASN A 103 -2.75 14.20 2.81
CA ASN A 103 -3.16 14.66 4.14
C ASN A 103 -4.66 14.47 4.40
N SER A 104 -5.34 13.56 3.70
CA SER A 104 -6.75 13.25 3.94
C SER A 104 -7.01 11.74 3.97
N ASN A 105 -8.20 11.35 4.43
CA ASN A 105 -8.64 9.95 4.40
C ASN A 105 -9.22 9.53 3.04
N LEU A 106 -9.00 10.35 1.99
CA LEU A 106 -9.41 10.06 0.63
C LEU A 106 -8.31 9.31 -0.10
N ARG A 107 -8.68 8.24 -0.78
CA ARG A 107 -7.81 7.51 -1.71
C ARG A 107 -8.25 7.76 -3.14
N LEU A 108 -7.27 7.89 -4.03
CA LEU A 108 -7.48 8.12 -5.45
C LEU A 108 -7.13 6.86 -6.21
N ASP A 109 -7.99 6.46 -7.13
CA ASP A 109 -7.78 5.24 -7.88
C ASP A 109 -8.12 5.34 -9.37
N VAL A 110 -7.38 4.62 -10.19
CA VAL A 110 -7.55 4.58 -11.63
C VAL A 110 -7.84 3.15 -12.05
N LEU A 111 -9.08 2.86 -12.41
CA LEU A 111 -9.42 1.56 -12.97
C LEU A 111 -9.13 1.56 -14.47
N LYS A 112 -8.45 0.52 -14.91
CA LYS A 112 -8.26 0.21 -16.33
C LYS A 112 -9.26 -0.86 -16.73
N LEU A 113 -9.88 -0.67 -17.88
CA LEU A 113 -10.65 -1.73 -18.53
C LEU A 113 -9.68 -2.57 -19.34
N ASN A 114 -9.75 -3.90 -19.22
CA ASN A 114 -9.02 -4.80 -20.11
C ASN A 114 -9.62 -4.79 -21.52
N GLU A 115 -8.97 -5.51 -22.45
CA GLU A 115 -9.38 -5.61 -23.85
C GLU A 115 -10.80 -6.21 -24.03
N MET A 116 -11.29 -6.96 -23.03
CA MET A 116 -12.66 -7.49 -22.98
C MET A 116 -13.67 -6.53 -22.33
N LYS A 117 -13.28 -5.27 -22.06
CA LYS A 117 -14.08 -4.24 -21.34
C LYS A 117 -14.52 -4.66 -19.94
N GLN A 118 -13.85 -5.62 -19.34
CA GLN A 118 -14.01 -5.95 -17.93
C GLN A 118 -13.05 -5.07 -17.13
N VAL A 119 -13.43 -4.68 -15.92
CA VAL A 119 -12.51 -3.97 -15.03
C VAL A 119 -11.31 -4.88 -14.73
N GLU A 120 -10.12 -4.45 -15.16
CA GLU A 120 -8.86 -5.06 -14.74
C GLU A 120 -8.44 -4.40 -13.44
N LEU A 121 -8.97 -4.93 -12.35
CA LEU A 121 -8.41 -4.68 -11.03
C LEU A 121 -7.19 -5.60 -10.94
N THR A 122 -5.98 -5.07 -11.07
CA THR A 122 -4.82 -5.83 -10.59
C THR A 122 -5.13 -6.18 -9.15
N ILE A 123 -5.22 -7.46 -8.80
CA ILE A 123 -5.54 -7.98 -7.44
C ILE A 123 -4.67 -7.33 -6.35
N ASP A 124 -3.56 -6.70 -6.75
CA ASP A 124 -2.81 -5.69 -6.01
C ASP A 124 -3.64 -4.54 -5.37
N TYR A 125 -4.85 -4.27 -5.86
CA TYR A 125 -5.68 -3.09 -5.63
C TYR A 125 -6.20 -2.95 -4.19
N PHE A 126 -6.47 -4.06 -3.49
CA PHE A 126 -6.87 -4.04 -2.07
C PHE A 126 -5.84 -4.69 -1.15
N PHE A 127 -5.04 -5.63 -1.66
CA PHE A 127 -4.03 -6.36 -0.87
C PHE A 127 -2.61 -5.78 -0.98
N ASN A 128 -2.21 -5.29 -2.16
CA ASN A 128 -0.87 -4.70 -2.40
C ASN A 128 -0.84 -3.16 -2.41
N GLN A 129 -1.95 -2.47 -2.16
CA GLN A 129 -1.89 -1.06 -1.73
C GLN A 129 -1.16 -0.89 -0.38
N LYS A 130 -0.94 -1.97 0.37
CA LYS A 130 -0.07 -1.96 1.55
C LYS A 130 1.38 -2.01 1.08
N ILE A 131 2.03 -0.90 0.72
CA ILE A 131 2.86 -0.13 1.65
C ILE A 131 3.46 1.08 0.93
N TYR A 132 2.99 2.26 1.28
CA TYR A 132 3.83 3.45 1.28
C TYR A 132 3.51 4.22 2.55
N GLY A 133 4.55 4.58 3.31
CA GLY A 133 4.40 5.40 4.50
C GLY A 133 3.67 4.73 5.67
N LEU A 134 3.88 3.42 5.91
CA LEU A 134 3.41 2.81 7.16
C LEU A 134 3.98 3.57 8.35
N GLN A 135 3.21 3.60 9.44
CA GLN A 135 3.74 4.04 10.71
C GLN A 135 4.92 3.14 11.07
N LEU A 136 6.11 3.76 11.16
CA LEU A 136 7.30 3.09 11.66
C LEU A 136 7.08 2.78 13.14
N SER A 137 6.58 1.57 13.41
CA SER A 137 6.33 1.01 14.74
C SER A 137 6.94 -0.39 14.83
N LYS A 138 7.18 -0.88 16.06
CA LYS A 138 7.74 -2.23 16.27
C LYS A 138 6.87 -3.29 15.60
N SER A 139 5.57 -3.29 15.91
CA SER A 139 4.61 -4.28 15.39
C SER A 139 4.63 -4.31 13.86
N GLU A 140 4.51 -3.14 13.23
CA GLU A 140 4.42 -3.06 11.78
C GLU A 140 5.76 -3.41 11.11
N PHE A 141 6.89 -2.97 11.67
CA PHE A 141 8.22 -3.33 11.19
C PHE A 141 8.43 -4.84 11.14
N PHE A 142 8.13 -5.57 12.22
CA PHE A 142 8.26 -7.03 12.24
C PHE A 142 7.24 -7.72 11.33
N LYS A 143 5.99 -7.25 11.33
CA LYS A 143 4.92 -7.79 10.47
C LYS A 143 5.25 -7.68 8.98
N ARG A 144 5.75 -6.53 8.51
CA ARG A 144 6.14 -6.35 7.11
C ARG A 144 7.35 -7.20 6.74
N ASN A 145 8.35 -7.31 7.61
CA ASN A 145 9.50 -8.17 7.33
C ASN A 145 9.12 -9.66 7.23
N LYS A 146 8.23 -10.16 8.10
CA LYS A 146 7.66 -11.51 8.00
C LYS A 146 6.88 -11.71 6.70
N HIS A 147 6.06 -10.74 6.32
CA HIS A 147 5.31 -10.78 5.07
C HIS A 147 6.23 -10.78 3.84
N ASN A 148 7.31 -10.00 3.88
CA ASN A 148 8.23 -9.86 2.77
C ASN A 148 9.13 -11.09 2.60
N SER A 149 9.44 -11.82 3.68
CA SER A 149 10.27 -13.03 3.66
C SER A 149 9.86 -14.08 4.68
N GLY A 150 9.68 -15.33 4.24
CA GLY A 150 9.64 -16.49 5.14
C GLY A 150 10.98 -16.75 5.86
N TYR A 151 12.07 -16.17 5.36
CA TYR A 151 13.41 -16.26 5.97
C TYR A 151 13.69 -15.14 6.97
N PHE A 152 12.75 -14.24 7.26
CA PHE A 152 12.99 -13.22 8.28
C PHE A 152 13.17 -13.86 9.66
N ASP A 153 14.23 -13.46 10.37
CA ASP A 153 14.55 -13.90 11.73
C ASP A 153 14.13 -12.80 12.72
N GLU A 154 12.91 -12.93 13.24
CA GLU A 154 12.36 -12.01 14.24
C GLU A 154 13.14 -12.01 15.55
N VAL A 155 13.74 -13.13 15.94
CA VAL A 155 14.43 -13.27 17.24
C VAL A 155 15.75 -12.49 17.21
N LYS A 156 16.50 -12.55 16.10
CA LYS A 156 17.76 -11.81 15.94
C LYS A 156 17.55 -10.36 15.53
N SER A 157 16.43 -10.03 14.89
CA SER A 157 16.13 -8.67 14.41
C SER A 157 15.82 -7.69 15.54
N ASN A 158 16.14 -6.40 15.31
CA ASN A 158 15.96 -5.37 16.32
C ASN A 158 15.37 -4.08 15.73
N TYR A 159 14.16 -3.74 16.15
CA TYR A 159 13.47 -2.54 15.70
C TYR A 159 14.17 -1.24 16.10
N VAL A 160 14.68 -1.12 17.33
CA VAL A 160 15.29 0.12 17.84
C VAL A 160 16.60 0.41 17.10
N LYS A 161 17.39 -0.64 16.86
CA LYS A 161 18.67 -0.57 16.13
C LYS A 161 18.50 -0.59 14.60
N ARG A 162 17.27 -0.72 14.09
CA ARG A 162 16.93 -0.87 12.66
C ARG A 162 17.65 -2.05 12.00
N GLU A 163 17.75 -3.16 12.71
CA GLU A 163 18.43 -4.37 12.26
C GLU A 163 17.43 -5.43 11.78
N ILE A 164 17.66 -5.94 10.57
CA ILE A 164 16.89 -7.00 9.94
C ILE A 164 17.85 -8.17 9.71
N TYR A 165 17.56 -9.29 10.37
CA TYR A 165 18.27 -10.55 10.21
C TYR A 165 17.44 -11.52 9.38
N PHE A 166 18.12 -12.30 8.56
CA PHE A 166 17.55 -13.43 7.85
C PHE A 166 18.10 -14.75 8.40
N LYS A 167 17.32 -15.82 8.25
CA LYS A 167 17.67 -17.19 8.61
C LYS A 167 18.65 -17.77 7.60
N GLU A 168 19.41 -18.77 8.04
CA GLU A 168 20.25 -19.58 7.15
C GLU A 168 19.44 -20.23 6.04
N GLY A 169 20.10 -20.48 4.90
CA GLY A 169 19.44 -21.02 3.70
C GLY A 169 18.72 -19.96 2.85
N PHE A 170 18.65 -18.70 3.30
CA PHE A 170 18.05 -17.61 2.53
C PHE A 170 18.80 -17.33 1.22
N VAL A 171 20.13 -17.41 1.24
CA VAL A 171 20.99 -17.19 0.08
C VAL A 171 22.03 -18.30 -0.04
N ARG A 172 22.40 -18.62 -1.30
CA ARG A 172 23.34 -19.69 -1.64
C ARG A 172 24.64 -19.21 -2.27
N SER A 173 24.73 -17.92 -2.61
CA SER A 173 25.93 -17.32 -3.18
C SER A 173 26.02 -15.85 -2.75
N GLU A 174 27.24 -15.32 -2.83
CA GLU A 174 27.53 -13.91 -2.60
C GLU A 174 26.68 -12.97 -3.48
N TYR A 175 26.64 -13.24 -4.79
CA TYR A 175 25.81 -12.48 -5.73
C TYR A 175 24.34 -12.41 -5.27
N TYR A 176 23.80 -13.55 -4.82
CA TYR A 176 22.42 -13.60 -4.36
C TYR A 176 22.24 -12.87 -3.01
N ALA A 177 23.26 -12.88 -2.15
CA ALA A 177 23.28 -12.07 -0.93
C ALA A 177 23.16 -10.57 -1.24
N PHE A 178 24.00 -10.04 -2.13
CA PHE A 178 23.94 -8.63 -2.54
C PHE A 178 22.60 -8.27 -3.20
N LYS A 179 22.11 -9.13 -4.11
CA LYS A 179 20.80 -8.97 -4.72
C LYS A 179 19.70 -8.84 -3.68
N LYS A 180 19.69 -9.71 -2.66
CA LYS A 180 18.68 -9.69 -1.59
C LYS A 180 18.84 -8.50 -0.65
N ILE A 181 20.05 -8.08 -0.32
CA ILE A 181 20.30 -6.87 0.46
C ILE A 181 19.68 -5.65 -0.24
N LEU A 182 19.94 -5.48 -1.54
CA LEU A 182 19.39 -4.36 -2.31
C LEU A 182 17.86 -4.44 -2.44
N GLU A 183 17.33 -5.62 -2.74
CA GLU A 183 15.89 -5.84 -2.85
C GLU A 183 15.16 -5.48 -1.54
N TYR A 184 15.67 -5.89 -0.39
CA TYR A 184 15.03 -5.65 0.90
C TYR A 184 15.26 -4.25 1.45
N SER A 185 16.39 -3.60 1.13
CA SER A 185 16.59 -2.20 1.47
C SER A 185 15.60 -1.30 0.74
N VAL A 186 15.39 -1.52 -0.57
CA VAL A 186 14.37 -0.78 -1.34
C VAL A 186 12.97 -1.03 -0.79
N ARG A 187 12.62 -2.29 -0.49
CA ARG A 187 11.31 -2.61 0.12
C ARG A 187 11.12 -1.91 1.45
N ILE A 188 12.07 -1.99 2.38
CA ILE A 188 11.85 -1.39 3.72
C ILE A 188 11.77 0.15 3.67
N PHE A 189 12.50 0.81 2.78
CA PHE A 189 12.39 2.26 2.58
C PHE A 189 11.12 2.68 1.84
N ARG A 190 10.65 1.88 0.88
CA ARG A 190 9.31 2.04 0.33
C ARG A 190 8.25 1.94 1.44
N ASP A 191 8.44 0.96 2.32
CA ASP A 191 7.44 0.61 3.32
C ASP A 191 7.31 1.67 4.42
N PHE A 192 8.43 2.22 4.89
CA PHE A 192 8.46 3.15 6.02
C PHE A 192 9.13 4.46 5.60
N GLU A 193 8.35 5.47 5.21
CA GLU A 193 8.86 6.76 4.72
C GLU A 193 9.75 7.48 5.76
N GLN A 194 9.42 7.36 7.05
CA GLN A 194 10.19 7.94 8.15
C GLN A 194 11.50 7.18 8.46
N LEU A 195 11.75 6.05 7.80
CA LEU A 195 12.98 5.28 7.99
C LEU A 195 14.10 5.86 7.13
N GLU A 196 15.16 6.34 7.79
CA GLU A 196 16.33 6.94 7.12
C GLU A 196 17.47 5.94 6.90
N LYS A 197 17.63 4.95 7.79
CA LYS A 197 18.72 3.96 7.76
C LYS A 197 18.26 2.59 8.22
N VAL A 198 18.89 1.54 7.68
CA VAL A 198 18.64 0.14 8.04
C VAL A 198 19.91 -0.71 7.93
N LYS A 199 20.02 -1.73 8.78
CA LYS A 199 21.08 -2.74 8.75
C LYS A 199 20.49 -4.09 8.38
N LEU A 200 21.05 -4.72 7.34
CA LEU A 200 20.62 -6.02 6.85
C LEU A 200 21.73 -7.05 7.11
N TYR A 201 21.36 -8.21 7.64
CA TYR A 201 22.25 -9.31 7.96
C TYR A 201 21.75 -10.59 7.28
N VAL A 202 22.50 -11.06 6.29
CA VAL A 202 22.13 -12.16 5.39
C VAL A 202 23.17 -13.30 5.51
N PRO A 203 22.88 -14.39 6.23
CA PRO A 203 23.78 -15.53 6.32
C PRO A 203 23.76 -16.37 5.04
N LEU A 204 24.94 -16.81 4.59
CA LEU A 204 25.13 -17.77 3.52
C LEU A 204 24.82 -19.19 4.00
N ALA A 205 24.20 -20.01 3.15
CA ALA A 205 24.00 -21.42 3.44
C ALA A 205 25.35 -22.14 3.66
N GLN A 206 25.47 -22.90 4.75
CA GLN A 206 26.73 -23.52 5.21
C GLN A 206 27.42 -24.42 4.17
N ASN A 207 26.67 -25.00 3.21
CA ASN A 207 27.23 -25.93 2.21
C ASN A 207 28.01 -25.25 1.06
N ASN A 208 28.07 -23.92 1.01
CA ASN A 208 28.66 -23.16 -0.10
C ASN A 208 29.79 -22.19 0.32
N CYS A 209 30.36 -22.33 1.52
CA CYS A 209 31.62 -21.67 1.82
C CYS A 209 32.73 -22.35 0.99
N SER A 210 33.18 -21.69 -0.06
CA SER A 210 34.19 -22.18 -1.01
C SER A 210 35.62 -22.24 -0.46
N ASP A 211 35.82 -21.93 0.82
CA ASP A 211 37.10 -22.04 1.51
C ASP A 211 37.04 -23.17 2.55
N GLU A 212 37.69 -24.30 2.25
CA GLU A 212 37.88 -25.44 3.17
C GLU A 212 38.65 -25.07 4.45
N SER A 213 39.16 -23.83 4.54
CA SER A 213 39.86 -23.27 5.70
C SER A 213 38.96 -22.46 6.65
N PHE A 214 37.71 -22.17 6.29
CA PHE A 214 36.80 -21.34 7.10
C PHE A 214 35.63 -22.15 7.66
N VAL A 215 35.80 -22.65 8.89
CA VAL A 215 34.73 -23.30 9.68
C VAL A 215 33.86 -22.21 10.32
N GLY A 216 33.06 -21.52 9.51
CA GLY A 216 32.17 -20.47 10.01
C GLY A 216 31.09 -20.09 9.01
N SER A 217 29.89 -19.78 9.50
CA SER A 217 28.79 -19.23 8.70
C SER A 217 29.18 -17.83 8.18
N CYS A 218 29.36 -17.67 6.87
CA CYS A 218 29.58 -16.35 6.28
C CYS A 218 28.30 -15.51 6.39
N ILE A 219 28.36 -14.31 6.98
CA ILE A 219 27.23 -13.39 7.11
C ILE A 219 27.53 -12.09 6.38
N TYR A 220 26.76 -11.82 5.33
CA TYR A 220 26.81 -10.54 4.63
C TYR A 220 26.06 -9.49 5.43
N LYS A 221 26.74 -8.40 5.76
CA LYS A 221 26.17 -7.27 6.49
C LYS A 221 26.24 -6.02 5.63
N CYS A 222 25.16 -5.25 5.59
CA CYS A 222 25.15 -3.93 4.96
C CYS A 222 24.34 -2.94 5.80
N GLU A 223 24.91 -1.76 6.04
CA GLU A 223 24.19 -0.60 6.55
C GLU A 223 23.93 0.34 5.38
N ILE A 224 22.67 0.70 5.18
CA ILE A 224 22.24 1.50 4.02
C ILE A 224 21.35 2.63 4.52
N SER A 225 21.52 3.81 3.96
CA SER A 225 20.61 4.93 4.11
C SER A 225 19.67 5.08 2.90
N ARG A 226 18.50 5.68 3.14
CA ARG A 226 17.54 6.03 2.10
C ARG A 226 18.18 6.88 1.01
N PHE A 227 18.96 7.89 1.42
CA PHE A 227 19.62 8.81 0.50
C PHE A 227 20.55 8.07 -0.47
N GLU A 228 21.32 7.09 0.01
CA GLU A 228 22.20 6.29 -0.83
C GLU A 228 21.42 5.47 -1.87
N ILE A 229 20.32 4.83 -1.47
CA ILE A 229 19.45 4.07 -2.39
C ILE A 229 18.79 4.98 -3.42
N GLU A 230 18.24 6.12 -2.99
CA GLU A 230 17.61 7.06 -3.91
C GLU A 230 18.62 7.67 -4.88
N SER A 231 19.84 7.95 -4.42
CA SER A 231 20.93 8.42 -5.28
C SER A 231 21.34 7.36 -6.27
N PHE A 232 21.53 6.11 -5.82
CA PHE A 232 21.85 4.97 -6.68
C PHE A 232 20.79 4.76 -7.77
N CYS A 233 19.50 4.81 -7.42
CA CYS A 233 18.40 4.68 -8.39
C CYS A 233 18.25 5.88 -9.35
N LYS A 234 18.83 7.04 -9.02
CA LYS A 234 18.83 8.25 -9.86
C LYS A 234 20.05 8.34 -10.78
N LEU A 235 21.06 7.48 -10.63
CA LEU A 235 22.20 7.41 -11.53
C LEU A 235 21.68 7.00 -12.92
N LYS A 236 21.86 7.88 -13.90
CA LYS A 236 21.57 7.64 -15.33
C LYS A 236 22.73 6.91 -15.98
#